data_AF-A0A8S3YFC0-F1
#
_entry.id   AF-A0A8S3YFC0-F1
#
_cell.length_a   1.000
_cell.length_b   1.000
_cell.length_c   1.000
_cell.angle_alpha   90.00
_cell.angle_beta   90.00
_cell.angle_gamma   90.00
#
_symmetry.space_group_name_H-M   'P 1'
#
loop_
_entity.id
_entity.type
_entity.pdbx_description
1 polymer ?
#
loop_
_entity_poly.entity_id
_entity_poly.type
_entity_poly.pdbx_seq_one_letter_code
_entity_poly.pdbx_strand_id
1 'polypeptide(L)'
;MDSVVLFYNNKFSFSLLTMACLQCTSVIDENEQYYATDDMGPEIISVIERYLGHLVDGNEVMCSQCFGIIMQERRAHSIPEGAERQYIAETIAPREIPEGGLICFACWVHTRRTIQQQGIIAAPAVMNMNACVWCRRSLAQTRSHSIPEGPERTIITQTIYPREIPPGGLVCYACWVAARRNVEHATRVEDNRQGPSNLHQDSMCAWCRMSLHRRRTHVASGPVRDEVAARIYPNELPEHALLCSNCWTRAHENIEMEQEVVQFDIQPPSASITLDGFTHTTQTSTHCFVPACNNVERNRVPEYLRRIILKSEKIFVTENARVCNEHKCLYNWEFLDQHQFSNTFTKNEIESMLKLSIQDNEINQLDFNNMSSIDEGLFKFWTGITKDNFINILNVISPALTCKNQKIALGIYLVKARTGDSHERIASLFHLTKSSITRLLRVAKEALLRYKSNQFSKVPLIP
;
A
#
# COMPACT_ATOMS: atom_id res chain seq x y z
N MET A 1 -39.97 -47.61 45.53
CA MET A 1 -39.18 -47.48 46.76
C MET A 1 -37.76 -47.24 46.33
N ASP A 2 -37.20 -46.04 46.22
CA ASP A 2 -37.44 -44.68 46.71
C ASP A 2 -35.99 -44.12 46.66
N SER A 3 -35.62 -42.94 46.16
CA SER A 3 -36.31 -41.72 45.87
C SER A 3 -35.42 -40.89 44.94
N VAL A 4 -36.08 -40.14 44.07
CA VAL A 4 -35.58 -38.94 43.41
C VAL A 4 -35.17 -37.92 44.48
N VAL A 5 -33.97 -37.35 44.38
CA VAL A 5 -33.59 -36.14 45.11
C VAL A 5 -33.30 -35.03 44.10
N LEU A 6 -34.36 -34.25 43.85
CA LEU A 6 -34.29 -32.87 43.37
C LEU A 6 -33.89 -32.00 44.57
N PHE A 7 -32.82 -31.21 44.44
CA PHE A 7 -32.69 -29.97 45.19
C PHE A 7 -32.43 -28.83 44.22
N TYR A 8 -33.47 -28.00 44.11
CA TYR A 8 -33.42 -26.63 43.63
C TYR A 8 -32.39 -25.82 44.41
N ASN A 9 -31.64 -24.97 43.71
CA ASN A 9 -31.37 -23.63 44.21
C ASN A 9 -31.64 -22.63 43.08
N ASN A 10 -32.78 -21.95 43.24
CA ASN A 10 -33.16 -20.73 42.54
C ASN A 10 -32.09 -19.67 42.69
N LYS A 11 -31.63 -19.11 41.57
CA LYS A 11 -31.33 -17.67 41.49
C LYS A 11 -31.43 -17.21 40.03
N PHE A 12 -32.24 -16.17 39.85
CA PHE A 12 -32.51 -15.36 38.67
C PHE A 12 -33.52 -15.87 37.63
N SER A 13 -34.79 -15.51 37.87
CA SER A 13 -35.64 -15.02 36.80
C SER A 13 -34.99 -13.73 36.23
N PHE A 14 -34.22 -13.85 35.15
CA PHE A 14 -33.99 -12.68 34.31
C PHE A 14 -35.32 -12.39 33.61
N SER A 15 -35.94 -11.27 33.98
CA SER A 15 -36.75 -10.50 33.05
C SER A 15 -36.05 -10.51 31.68
N LEU A 16 -36.79 -10.67 30.59
CA LEU A 16 -36.34 -10.48 29.20
C LEU A 16 -35.66 -9.10 29.04
N LEU A 17 -34.42 -8.99 29.51
CA LEU A 17 -33.55 -7.86 29.35
C LEU A 17 -33.01 -8.02 27.94
N THR A 18 -33.62 -7.27 27.03
CA THR A 18 -33.13 -7.10 25.66
C THR A 18 -31.65 -6.74 25.73
N MET A 19 -30.79 -7.66 25.30
CA MET A 19 -29.36 -7.40 25.17
C MET A 19 -29.18 -6.33 24.10
N ALA A 20 -28.56 -5.20 24.43
CA ALA A 20 -28.29 -4.13 23.48
C ALA A 20 -26.78 -4.04 23.22
N CYS A 21 -26.41 -3.79 21.97
CA CYS A 21 -25.01 -3.56 21.61
C CYS A 21 -24.48 -2.31 22.31
N LEU A 22 -23.34 -2.44 22.97
CA LEU A 22 -22.69 -1.35 23.71
C LEU A 22 -22.42 -0.09 22.85
N GLN A 23 -22.10 -0.26 21.56
CA GLN A 23 -21.77 0.87 20.69
C GLN A 23 -22.97 1.44 19.94
N CYS A 24 -23.72 0.59 19.23
CA CYS A 24 -24.80 1.07 18.36
C CYS A 24 -26.19 1.01 19.01
N THR A 25 -26.29 0.52 20.26
CA THR A 25 -27.54 0.35 21.03
C THR A 25 -28.58 -0.59 20.39
N SER A 26 -28.23 -1.26 19.28
CA SER A 26 -29.14 -2.19 18.61
C SER A 26 -29.45 -3.38 19.50
N VAL A 27 -30.72 -3.78 19.58
CA VAL A 27 -31.13 -5.01 20.26
C VAL A 27 -30.52 -6.20 19.52
N ILE A 28 -29.79 -7.03 20.26
CA ILE A 28 -29.13 -8.24 19.77
C ILE A 28 -30.09 -9.40 20.00
N ASP A 29 -30.51 -10.03 18.92
CA ASP A 29 -31.30 -11.27 18.96
C ASP A 29 -30.41 -12.41 19.49
N GLU A 30 -30.99 -13.36 20.24
CA GLU A 30 -30.29 -14.57 20.74
C GLU A 30 -29.61 -15.37 19.62
N ASN A 31 -30.05 -15.19 18.36
CA ASN A 31 -29.49 -15.84 17.18
C ASN A 31 -28.36 -15.05 16.49
N GLU A 32 -28.14 -13.79 16.87
CA GLU A 32 -27.10 -12.94 16.28
C GLU A 32 -25.74 -13.16 16.95
N GLN A 33 -24.66 -13.04 16.17
CA GLN A 33 -23.31 -13.16 16.70
C GLN A 33 -22.92 -11.86 17.42
N TYR A 34 -22.63 -11.99 18.71
CA TYR A 34 -22.09 -10.94 19.57
C TYR A 34 -20.82 -11.40 20.26
N TYR A 35 -20.16 -10.46 20.93
CA TYR A 35 -19.01 -10.71 21.78
C TYR A 35 -19.31 -10.12 23.16
N ALA A 36 -19.29 -10.97 24.18
CA ALA A 36 -19.44 -10.55 25.57
C ALA A 36 -18.10 -10.01 26.10
N THR A 37 -18.14 -8.96 26.92
CA THR A 37 -16.93 -8.27 27.37
C THR A 37 -16.14 -9.07 28.41
N ASP A 38 -16.80 -9.90 29.22
CA ASP A 38 -16.17 -10.87 30.12
C ASP A 38 -15.35 -11.95 29.40
N ASP A 39 -15.73 -12.32 28.18
CA ASP A 39 -14.99 -13.25 27.33
C ASP A 39 -13.79 -12.60 26.61
N MET A 40 -13.64 -11.28 26.69
CA MET A 40 -12.55 -10.54 26.05
C MET A 40 -11.35 -10.37 26.98
N GLY A 41 -10.14 -10.48 26.41
CA GLY A 41 -8.92 -10.13 27.14
C GLY A 41 -8.83 -8.63 27.47
N PRO A 42 -8.10 -8.25 28.54
CA PRO A 42 -8.00 -6.86 28.99
C PRO A 42 -7.44 -5.90 27.93
N GLU A 43 -6.61 -6.40 27.00
CA GLU A 43 -6.09 -5.61 25.88
C GLU A 43 -7.17 -5.27 24.84
N ILE A 44 -8.23 -6.07 24.73
CA ILE A 44 -9.36 -5.82 23.85
C ILE A 44 -10.30 -4.82 24.52
N ILE A 45 -10.58 -5.01 25.81
CA ILE A 45 -11.41 -4.11 26.62
C ILE A 45 -10.86 -2.68 26.61
N SER A 46 -9.57 -2.49 26.89
CA SER A 46 -8.96 -1.16 26.88
C SER A 46 -9.04 -0.41 25.53
N VAL A 47 -9.13 -1.14 24.42
CA VAL A 47 -9.33 -0.55 23.09
C VAL A 47 -10.77 -0.10 22.89
N ILE A 48 -11.71 -0.95 23.29
CA ILE A 48 -13.14 -0.64 23.24
C ILE A 48 -13.41 0.57 24.14
N GLU A 49 -12.92 0.58 25.38
CA GLU A 49 -13.07 1.71 26.30
C GLU A 49 -12.54 3.03 25.72
N ARG A 50 -11.39 2.99 25.07
CA ARG A 50 -10.80 4.17 24.41
C ARG A 50 -11.66 4.64 23.25
N TYR A 51 -12.20 3.73 22.46
CA TYR A 51 -13.06 4.07 21.32
C TYR A 51 -14.39 4.66 21.76
N LEU A 52 -14.98 4.09 22.81
CA LEU A 52 -16.25 4.52 23.37
C LEU A 52 -16.12 5.80 24.23
N GLY A 53 -14.92 6.08 24.75
CA GLY A 53 -14.67 7.19 25.66
C GLY A 53 -15.17 6.96 27.08
N HIS A 54 -15.48 5.71 27.45
CA HIS A 54 -15.93 5.32 28.79
C HIS A 54 -15.47 3.91 29.16
N LEU A 55 -15.50 3.58 30.46
CA LEU A 55 -15.19 2.24 30.95
C LEU A 55 -16.27 1.25 30.53
N VAL A 56 -15.88 0.00 30.29
CA VAL A 56 -16.74 -1.09 29.84
C VAL A 56 -16.98 -2.04 31.02
N ASP A 57 -18.23 -2.35 31.32
CA ASP A 57 -18.58 -3.33 32.35
C ASP A 57 -18.50 -4.76 31.78
N GLY A 58 -18.18 -5.74 32.64
CA GLY A 58 -18.00 -7.15 32.25
C GLY A 58 -19.29 -7.84 31.80
N ASN A 59 -20.46 -7.23 32.02
CA ASN A 59 -21.76 -7.77 31.60
C ASN A 59 -22.26 -7.17 30.27
N GLU A 60 -21.47 -6.31 29.63
CA GLU A 60 -21.86 -5.66 28.38
C GLU A 60 -21.58 -6.56 27.18
N VAL A 61 -22.32 -6.35 26.10
CA VAL A 61 -22.17 -7.13 24.86
C VAL A 61 -22.03 -6.20 23.66
N MET A 62 -21.24 -6.62 22.69
CA MET A 62 -21.04 -5.86 21.46
C MET A 62 -21.41 -6.70 20.24
N CYS A 63 -22.20 -6.12 19.34
CA CYS A 63 -22.57 -6.82 18.10
C CYS A 63 -21.34 -7.02 17.21
N SER A 64 -21.35 -8.09 16.43
CA SER A 64 -20.20 -8.46 15.58
C SER A 64 -19.79 -7.39 14.56
N GLN A 65 -20.73 -6.54 14.12
CA GLN A 65 -20.43 -5.43 13.21
C GLN A 65 -19.64 -4.31 13.91
N CYS A 66 -20.10 -3.83 15.07
CA CYS A 66 -19.40 -2.82 15.85
C CYS A 66 -18.03 -3.33 16.31
N PHE A 67 -17.95 -4.60 16.74
CA PHE A 67 -16.68 -5.24 17.02
C PHE A 67 -15.76 -5.25 15.80
N GLY A 68 -16.28 -5.60 14.62
CA GLY A 68 -15.53 -5.54 13.37
C GLY A 68 -15.00 -4.16 13.03
N ILE A 69 -15.79 -3.10 13.21
CA ILE A 69 -15.39 -1.71 12.96
C ILE A 69 -14.29 -1.27 13.94
N ILE A 70 -14.48 -1.50 15.24
CA ILE A 70 -13.49 -1.15 16.28
C ILE A 70 -12.20 -1.95 16.08
N MET A 71 -12.30 -3.22 15.67
CA MET A 71 -11.14 -4.04 15.35
C MET A 71 -10.53 -3.74 13.96
N GLN A 72 -11.25 -3.07 13.06
CA GLN A 72 -10.66 -2.52 11.85
C GLN A 72 -9.86 -1.25 12.16
N GLU A 73 -10.28 -0.46 13.16
CA GLU A 73 -9.45 0.62 13.72
C GLU A 73 -8.21 0.10 14.46
N ARG A 74 -8.19 -1.16 14.92
CA ARG A 74 -6.97 -1.87 15.35
C ARG A 74 -5.94 -2.08 14.25
N ARG A 75 -6.21 -1.68 13.00
CA ARG A 75 -5.13 -1.43 12.05
C ARG A 75 -4.28 -0.23 12.49
N ALA A 76 -4.63 0.54 13.51
CA ALA A 76 -3.79 1.58 14.08
C ALA A 76 -3.04 1.01 15.30
N HIS A 77 -1.73 0.87 15.20
CA HIS A 77 -0.86 0.47 16.30
C HIS A 77 -0.37 1.71 17.04
N SER A 78 -0.39 1.66 18.37
CA SER A 78 0.38 2.61 19.18
C SER A 78 1.85 2.52 18.77
N ILE A 79 2.44 3.68 18.50
CA ILE A 79 3.86 3.77 18.18
C ILE A 79 4.63 3.37 19.46
N PRO A 80 5.33 2.23 19.47
CA PRO A 80 6.08 1.79 20.66
C PRO A 80 7.22 2.76 20.93
N GLU A 81 7.55 2.99 22.20
CA GLU A 81 8.73 3.76 22.56
C GLU A 81 10.02 3.06 22.11
N GLY A 82 11.09 3.84 21.88
CA GLY A 82 12.39 3.32 21.45
C GLY A 82 12.63 3.35 19.94
N ALA A 83 13.29 2.30 19.41
CA ALA A 83 13.80 2.27 18.04
C ALA A 83 12.70 2.39 16.97
N GLU A 84 11.50 1.86 17.26
CA GLU A 84 10.36 1.94 16.35
C GLU A 84 9.86 3.38 16.20
N ARG A 85 9.68 4.13 17.31
CA ARG A 85 9.31 5.56 17.27
C ARG A 85 10.36 6.42 16.58
N GLN A 86 11.63 6.17 16.84
CA GLN A 86 12.72 6.91 16.22
C GLN A 86 12.75 6.70 14.70
N TYR A 87 12.65 5.46 14.23
CA TYR A 87 12.58 5.16 12.80
C TYR A 87 11.40 5.87 12.13
N ILE A 88 10.23 5.87 12.78
CA ILE A 88 9.04 6.54 12.25
C ILE A 88 9.26 8.06 12.20
N ALA A 89 9.84 8.65 13.24
CA ALA A 89 10.10 10.09 13.32
C ALA A 89 11.06 10.54 12.21
N GLU A 90 12.11 9.77 11.96
CA GLU A 90 13.06 10.00 10.87
C GLU A 90 12.39 9.84 9.48
N THR A 91 11.43 8.91 9.36
CA THR A 91 10.71 8.65 8.10
C THR A 91 9.71 9.76 7.76
N ILE A 92 9.07 10.37 8.75
CA ILE A 92 7.99 11.36 8.55
C ILE A 92 8.43 12.81 8.75
N ALA A 93 9.71 13.06 9.05
CA ALA A 93 10.26 14.40 9.22
C ALA A 93 9.92 15.31 8.01
N PRO A 94 9.50 16.57 8.24
CA PRO A 94 9.62 17.34 9.49
C PRO A 94 8.42 17.24 10.45
N ARG A 95 7.46 16.33 10.25
CA ARG A 95 6.29 16.24 11.14
C ARG A 95 6.66 15.58 12.48
N GLU A 96 6.23 16.18 13.59
CA GLU A 96 6.40 15.59 14.92
C GLU A 96 5.37 14.48 15.17
N ILE A 97 5.78 13.44 15.91
CA ILE A 97 4.90 12.36 16.34
C ILE A 97 4.24 12.76 17.67
N PRO A 98 2.91 12.98 17.71
CA PRO A 98 2.22 13.31 18.94
C PRO A 98 2.37 12.19 20.00
N GLU A 99 2.34 12.56 21.29
CA GLU A 99 2.28 11.58 22.38
C GLU A 99 1.02 10.70 22.24
N GLY A 100 1.21 9.38 22.30
CA GLY A 100 0.14 8.42 22.00
C GLY A 100 -0.20 8.27 20.51
N GLY A 101 0.64 8.80 19.61
CA GLY A 101 0.45 8.70 18.16
C GLY A 101 0.25 7.25 17.69
N LEU A 102 -0.63 7.10 16.70
CA LEU A 102 -0.96 5.81 16.10
C LEU A 102 -0.42 5.74 14.67
N ILE A 103 -0.02 4.54 14.23
CA ILE A 103 0.38 4.25 12.85
C ILE A 103 -0.47 3.13 12.27
N CYS A 104 -0.78 3.18 10.98
CA CYS A 104 -1.55 2.09 10.36
C CYS A 104 -0.75 0.76 10.32
N PHE A 105 -1.44 -0.36 10.12
CA PHE A 105 -0.91 -1.72 10.22
C PHE A 105 0.15 -1.96 9.17
N ALA A 106 -0.08 -1.44 7.97
CA ALA A 106 0.90 -1.46 6.89
C ALA A 106 2.20 -0.74 7.31
N CYS A 107 2.10 0.46 7.90
CA CYS A 107 3.24 1.20 8.41
C CYS A 107 3.93 0.49 9.58
N TRP A 108 3.16 -0.10 10.52
CA TRP A 108 3.70 -0.85 11.65
C TRP A 108 4.46 -2.11 11.20
N VAL A 109 3.87 -2.91 10.31
CA VAL A 109 4.51 -4.09 9.72
C VAL A 109 5.76 -3.68 8.95
N HIS A 110 5.71 -2.58 8.18
CA HIS A 110 6.86 -2.07 7.45
C HIS A 110 7.99 -1.65 8.40
N THR A 111 7.70 -0.81 9.41
CA THR A 111 8.67 -0.38 10.42
C THR A 111 9.31 -1.58 11.11
N ARG A 112 8.52 -2.56 11.57
CA ARG A 112 9.06 -3.75 12.24
C ARG A 112 9.89 -4.64 11.34
N ARG A 113 9.46 -4.87 10.09
CA ARG A 113 10.26 -5.65 9.13
C ARG A 113 11.59 -4.96 8.85
N THR A 114 11.59 -3.64 8.67
CA THR A 114 12.83 -2.90 8.43
C THR A 114 13.77 -2.98 9.63
N ILE A 115 13.25 -2.81 10.84
CA ILE A 115 14.05 -2.92 12.08
C ILE A 115 14.57 -4.35 12.29
N GLN A 116 13.75 -5.37 12.03
CA GLN A 116 14.15 -6.78 12.15
C GLN A 116 15.18 -7.19 11.08
N GLN A 117 15.04 -6.72 9.85
CA GLN A 117 16.01 -6.95 8.77
C GLN A 117 17.35 -6.25 9.05
N GLN A 118 17.34 -5.19 9.86
CA GLN A 118 18.55 -4.50 10.31
C GLN A 118 19.25 -5.19 11.49
N GLY A 119 18.61 -6.19 12.14
CA GLY A 119 19.19 -7.01 13.19
C GLY A 119 19.36 -6.29 14.53
N ILE A 120 19.07 -7.00 15.62
CA ILE A 120 19.28 -6.54 16.99
C ILE A 120 20.79 -6.32 17.22
N ILE A 121 21.27 -5.10 16.97
CA ILE A 121 22.39 -4.52 17.71
C ILE A 121 21.96 -3.12 18.08
N ALA A 122 21.72 -2.93 19.37
CA ALA A 122 21.68 -1.61 20.00
C ALA A 122 23.08 -0.98 19.87
N ALA A 123 23.31 -0.31 18.74
CA ALA A 123 24.40 0.61 18.51
C ALA A 123 23.87 1.75 17.63
N PRO A 124 24.28 3.00 17.88
CA PRO A 124 23.72 4.16 17.20
C PRO A 124 23.89 4.01 15.69
N ALA A 125 22.75 4.00 14.99
CA ALA A 125 22.56 4.20 13.56
C ALA A 125 23.83 4.04 12.71
N VAL A 126 24.17 2.80 12.35
CA VAL A 126 24.98 2.58 11.15
C VAL A 126 24.05 2.87 9.97
N MET A 127 23.99 4.15 9.58
CA MET A 127 23.31 4.61 8.37
C MET A 127 23.67 3.67 7.21
N ASN A 128 22.67 3.30 6.41
CA ASN A 128 22.83 2.55 5.16
C ASN A 128 24.08 3.02 4.38
N MET A 129 25.20 2.32 4.55
CA MET A 129 26.49 2.67 3.92
C MET A 129 26.44 2.55 2.39
N ASN A 130 25.34 2.03 1.84
CA ASN A 130 25.15 1.79 0.42
C ASN A 130 24.22 2.83 -0.25
N ALA A 131 24.02 4.03 0.31
CA ALA A 131 23.27 5.10 -0.35
C ALA A 131 24.09 6.39 -0.46
N CYS A 132 23.94 7.12 -1.57
CA CYS A 132 24.58 8.41 -1.77
C CYS A 132 24.08 9.42 -0.73
N VAL A 133 24.99 10.02 0.04
CA VAL A 133 24.65 11.01 1.07
C VAL A 133 23.95 12.24 0.46
N TRP A 134 24.34 12.63 -0.76
CA TRP A 134 23.73 13.77 -1.47
C TRP A 134 22.35 13.42 -2.03
N CYS A 135 22.26 12.45 -2.95
CA CYS A 135 21.04 12.19 -3.74
C CYS A 135 20.21 10.97 -3.30
N ARG A 136 20.60 10.29 -2.21
CA ARG A 136 19.95 9.10 -1.62
C ARG A 136 19.82 7.87 -2.54
N ARG A 137 20.32 7.91 -3.78
CA ARG A 137 20.33 6.73 -4.66
C ARG A 137 21.21 5.61 -4.09
N SER A 138 20.77 4.37 -4.28
CA SER A 138 21.56 3.18 -3.96
C SER A 138 22.89 3.19 -4.72
N LEU A 139 23.96 2.79 -4.02
CA LEU A 139 25.32 2.65 -4.52
C LEU A 139 25.69 1.19 -4.84
N ALA A 140 24.77 0.25 -4.63
CA ALA A 140 25.04 -1.20 -4.75
C ALA A 140 25.57 -1.65 -6.12
N GLN A 141 25.42 -0.82 -7.16
CA GLN A 141 25.91 -1.08 -8.52
C GLN A 141 26.50 0.16 -9.19
N THR A 142 26.85 1.20 -8.42
CA THR A 142 27.31 2.49 -8.97
C THR A 142 28.67 2.84 -8.40
N ARG A 143 29.56 3.38 -9.24
CA ARG A 143 30.84 3.92 -8.75
C ARG A 143 30.56 4.97 -7.68
N SER A 144 31.16 4.78 -6.51
CA SER A 144 31.02 5.65 -5.35
C SER A 144 32.37 6.20 -4.93
N HIS A 145 32.35 7.33 -4.22
CA HIS A 145 33.51 7.95 -3.61
C HIS A 145 33.25 8.17 -2.13
N SER A 146 34.23 7.81 -1.31
CA SER A 146 34.31 8.31 0.06
C SER A 146 34.47 9.82 0.02
N ILE A 147 33.78 10.53 0.91
CA ILE A 147 33.90 11.98 1.03
C ILE A 147 35.13 12.26 1.91
N PRO A 148 36.28 12.70 1.35
CA PRO A 148 37.45 13.04 2.16
C PRO A 148 37.23 14.37 2.88
N GLU A 149 38.07 14.66 3.87
CA GLU A 149 38.18 16.01 4.41
C GLU A 149 38.71 16.94 3.32
N GLY A 150 37.95 17.99 3.00
CA GLY A 150 38.28 18.88 1.90
C GLY A 150 37.14 19.83 1.50
N PRO A 151 37.39 20.75 0.56
CA PRO A 151 36.40 21.74 0.13
C PRO A 151 35.17 21.08 -0.53
N GLU A 152 35.31 19.90 -1.12
CA GLU A 152 34.18 19.12 -1.64
C GLU A 152 33.21 18.72 -0.53
N ARG A 153 33.73 18.37 0.67
CA ARG A 153 32.91 18.04 1.84
C ARG A 153 32.09 19.24 2.28
N THR A 154 32.66 20.44 2.27
CA THR A 154 31.95 21.68 2.61
C THR A 154 30.79 21.93 1.64
N ILE A 155 31.04 21.81 0.33
CA ILE A 155 29.99 21.95 -0.69
C ILE A 155 28.87 20.92 -0.50
N ILE A 156 29.23 19.66 -0.26
CA ILE A 156 28.25 18.58 -0.02
C ILE A 156 27.45 18.88 1.25
N THR A 157 28.11 19.27 2.35
CA THR A 157 27.49 19.60 3.64
C THR A 157 26.48 20.74 3.49
N GLN A 158 26.87 21.82 2.82
CA GLN A 158 25.97 22.94 2.53
C GLN A 158 24.76 22.50 1.71
N THR A 159 24.95 21.59 0.75
CA THR A 159 23.88 21.13 -0.14
C THR A 159 22.88 20.19 0.55
N ILE A 160 23.33 19.41 1.54
CA ILE A 160 22.46 18.44 2.22
C ILE A 160 21.83 18.96 3.51
N TYR A 161 22.16 20.18 3.95
CA TYR A 161 21.64 20.82 5.16
C TYR A 161 20.10 20.73 5.23
N PRO A 162 19.50 20.39 6.39
CA PRO A 162 20.12 20.28 7.73
C PRO A 162 20.79 18.94 8.05
N ARG A 163 20.95 18.05 7.07
CA ARG A 163 21.53 16.72 7.31
C ARG A 163 23.04 16.80 7.51
N GLU A 164 23.57 15.99 8.41
CA GLU A 164 25.01 15.82 8.58
C GLU A 164 25.55 14.66 7.72
N ILE A 165 26.82 14.75 7.31
CA ILE A 165 27.50 13.67 6.60
C ILE A 165 27.92 12.61 7.64
N PRO A 166 27.41 11.38 7.60
CA PRO A 166 27.80 10.34 8.54
C PRO A 166 29.29 9.96 8.39
N PRO A 167 29.91 9.40 9.45
CA PRO A 167 31.26 8.84 9.35
C PRO A 167 31.32 7.78 8.25
N GLY A 168 32.25 7.91 7.30
CA GLY A 168 32.37 7.01 6.15
C GLY A 168 31.32 7.23 5.05
N GLY A 169 30.61 8.37 5.06
CA GLY A 169 29.62 8.72 4.05
C GLY A 169 30.17 8.62 2.61
N LEU A 170 29.38 7.99 1.74
CA LEU A 170 29.69 7.83 0.33
C LEU A 170 28.81 8.74 -0.54
N VAL A 171 29.35 9.23 -1.64
CA VAL A 171 28.57 9.86 -2.72
C VAL A 171 28.69 9.07 -4.02
N CYS A 172 27.65 9.09 -4.85
CA CYS A 172 27.77 8.54 -6.20
C CYS A 172 28.73 9.39 -7.04
N TYR A 173 29.31 8.78 -8.08
CA TYR A 173 30.25 9.43 -8.99
C TYR A 173 29.76 10.78 -9.54
N ALA A 174 28.48 10.86 -9.93
CA ALA A 174 27.89 12.09 -10.46
C ALA A 174 27.90 13.23 -9.43
N CYS A 175 27.49 12.95 -8.19
CA CYS A 175 27.50 13.92 -7.10
C CYS A 175 28.93 14.33 -6.72
N TRP A 176 29.89 13.39 -6.75
CA TRP A 176 31.29 13.68 -6.51
C TRP A 176 31.88 14.66 -7.54
N VAL A 177 31.65 14.40 -8.83
CA VAL A 177 32.10 15.29 -9.92
C VAL A 177 31.44 16.67 -9.81
N ALA A 178 30.16 16.73 -9.42
CA ALA A 178 29.47 18.00 -9.19
C ALA A 178 30.11 18.80 -8.04
N ALA A 179 30.42 18.16 -6.91
CA ALA A 179 31.14 18.80 -5.80
C ALA A 179 32.49 19.38 -6.24
N ARG A 180 33.31 18.58 -6.95
CA ARG A 180 34.63 19.03 -7.43
C ARG A 180 34.55 20.24 -8.36
N ARG A 181 33.57 20.27 -9.28
CA ARG A 181 33.38 21.42 -10.16
C ARG A 181 33.03 22.69 -9.38
N ASN A 182 32.22 22.57 -8.33
CA ASN A 182 31.86 23.71 -7.48
C ASN A 182 33.07 24.22 -6.68
N VAL A 183 33.94 23.33 -6.21
CA VAL A 183 35.22 23.72 -5.58
C VAL A 183 36.10 24.50 -6.55
N GLU A 184 36.29 23.99 -7.77
CA GLU A 184 37.06 24.68 -8.82
C GLU A 184 36.45 26.02 -9.23
N HIS A 185 35.13 26.17 -9.08
CA HIS A 185 34.46 27.44 -9.28
C HIS A 185 34.71 28.43 -8.14
N ALA A 186 34.61 27.99 -6.89
CA ALA A 186 34.84 28.82 -5.73
C ALA A 186 36.27 29.40 -5.71
N THR A 187 37.28 28.57 -5.97
CA THR A 187 38.70 29.01 -6.01
C THR A 187 38.95 30.04 -7.11
N ARG A 188 38.38 29.83 -8.31
CA ARG A 188 38.50 30.80 -9.42
C ARG A 188 37.79 32.13 -9.14
N VAL A 189 36.72 32.14 -8.35
CA VAL A 189 36.03 33.38 -7.97
C VAL A 189 36.84 34.19 -6.96
N GLU A 190 37.57 33.52 -6.05
CA GLU A 190 38.46 34.17 -5.09
C GLU A 190 39.72 34.75 -5.75
N ASP A 191 40.34 34.03 -6.69
CA ASP A 191 41.52 34.55 -7.43
C ASP A 191 41.18 35.79 -8.28
N ASN A 192 39.94 35.90 -8.77
CA ASN A 192 39.48 37.04 -9.56
C ASN A 192 39.04 38.25 -8.71
N ARG A 193 39.04 38.15 -7.37
CA ARG A 193 38.62 39.23 -6.46
C ARG A 193 39.73 40.23 -6.11
N GLN A 194 40.98 40.01 -6.52
CA GLN A 194 42.11 40.90 -6.22
C GLN A 194 42.39 42.01 -7.28
N GLY A 195 41.46 42.26 -8.21
CA GLY A 195 41.55 43.38 -9.17
C GLY A 195 40.40 44.39 -9.00
N PRO A 196 40.62 45.69 -9.30
CA PRO A 196 39.59 46.72 -9.16
C PRO A 196 38.44 46.41 -10.12
N SER A 197 37.34 45.94 -9.53
CA SER A 197 36.21 45.34 -10.19
C SER A 197 35.16 46.40 -10.50
N ASN A 198 34.97 46.73 -11.77
CA ASN A 198 33.73 47.35 -12.25
C ASN A 198 33.36 47.02 -13.70
N LEU A 199 33.99 45.99 -14.32
CA LEU A 199 33.77 45.67 -15.74
C LEU A 199 33.63 44.17 -16.05
N HIS A 200 33.41 43.29 -15.06
CA HIS A 200 33.45 41.83 -15.28
C HIS A 200 32.15 41.05 -15.01
N GLN A 201 31.06 41.70 -14.61
CA GLN A 201 29.76 41.01 -14.55
C GLN A 201 29.24 40.61 -15.95
N ASP A 202 29.66 41.32 -17.00
CA ASP A 202 29.27 41.01 -18.40
C ASP A 202 30.00 39.81 -19.02
N SER A 203 30.87 39.14 -18.26
CA SER A 203 31.72 38.05 -18.78
C SER A 203 31.46 36.69 -18.11
N MET A 204 30.33 36.51 -17.44
CA MET A 204 29.94 35.24 -16.81
C MET A 204 28.69 34.64 -17.46
N CYS A 205 28.65 33.30 -17.53
CA CYS A 205 27.48 32.57 -17.97
C CYS A 205 26.33 32.78 -16.97
N ALA A 206 25.18 33.25 -17.44
CA ALA A 206 24.04 33.51 -16.57
C ALA A 206 23.50 32.25 -15.88
N TRP A 207 23.64 31.08 -16.52
CA TRP A 207 23.20 29.80 -15.95
C TRP A 207 24.23 29.21 -14.98
N CYS A 208 25.42 28.86 -15.47
CA CYS A 208 26.41 28.12 -14.66
C CYS A 208 27.43 29.00 -13.95
N ARG A 209 27.34 30.33 -14.08
CA ARG A 209 28.28 31.33 -13.51
C ARG A 209 29.75 31.14 -13.92
N MET A 210 30.02 30.30 -14.92
CA MET A 210 31.37 30.13 -15.47
C MET A 210 31.83 31.40 -16.20
N SER A 211 33.12 31.76 -16.07
CA SER A 211 33.72 32.79 -16.93
C SER A 211 33.62 32.41 -18.41
N LEU A 212 33.22 33.38 -19.22
CA LEU A 212 33.06 33.31 -20.67
C LEU A 212 34.29 33.83 -21.42
N HIS A 213 35.34 34.25 -20.71
CA HIS A 213 36.55 34.76 -21.32
C HIS A 213 37.17 33.71 -22.26
N ARG A 214 37.37 34.07 -23.54
CA ARG A 214 37.84 33.22 -24.65
C ARG A 214 36.94 32.03 -25.02
N ARG A 215 35.67 32.02 -24.60
CA ARG A 215 34.70 30.99 -25.00
C ARG A 215 33.70 31.58 -26.00
N ARG A 216 33.15 30.72 -26.86
CA ARG A 216 32.00 31.10 -27.67
C ARG A 216 30.81 31.35 -26.73
N THR A 217 30.21 32.52 -26.86
CA THR A 217 29.08 32.99 -26.06
C THR A 217 27.82 33.08 -26.89
N HIS A 218 26.68 32.87 -26.25
CA HIS A 218 25.37 33.00 -26.87
C HIS A 218 24.50 33.91 -26.01
N VAL A 219 23.70 34.76 -26.63
CA VAL A 219 22.76 35.62 -25.90
C VAL A 219 21.52 34.80 -25.54
N ALA A 220 21.07 34.86 -24.28
CA ALA A 220 19.82 34.25 -23.85
C ALA A 220 18.63 35.06 -24.38
N SER A 221 18.04 34.61 -25.50
CA SER A 221 16.88 35.23 -26.14
C SER A 221 15.77 34.20 -26.40
N GLY A 222 14.53 34.68 -26.51
CA GLY A 222 13.36 33.82 -26.79
C GLY A 222 13.15 32.69 -25.76
N PRO A 223 12.74 31.49 -26.18
CA PRO A 223 12.47 30.36 -25.27
C PRO A 223 13.65 29.95 -24.39
N VAL A 224 14.88 30.15 -24.88
CA VAL A 224 16.11 29.91 -24.12
C VAL A 224 16.22 30.85 -22.91
N ARG A 225 15.74 32.09 -23.05
CA ARG A 225 15.72 33.05 -21.94
C ARG A 225 14.78 32.58 -20.83
N ASP A 226 13.60 32.09 -21.20
CA ASP A 226 12.56 31.66 -20.26
C ASP A 226 13.02 30.42 -19.48
N GLU A 227 13.57 29.40 -20.16
CA GLU A 227 14.14 28.20 -19.52
C GLU A 227 15.28 28.56 -18.56
N VAL A 228 16.16 29.48 -18.94
CA VAL A 228 17.25 29.92 -18.07
C VAL A 228 16.72 30.71 -16.87
N ALA A 229 15.75 31.61 -17.08
CA ALA A 229 15.14 32.40 -16.00
C ALA A 229 14.46 31.50 -14.96
N ALA A 230 13.71 30.48 -15.40
CA ALA A 230 13.07 29.50 -14.53
C ALA A 230 14.10 28.74 -13.67
N ARG A 231 15.26 28.39 -14.25
CA ARG A 231 16.33 27.64 -13.58
C ARG A 231 17.10 28.43 -12.54
N ILE A 232 17.19 29.76 -12.69
CA ILE A 232 17.98 30.61 -11.79
C ILE A 232 17.12 31.34 -10.75
N TYR A 233 15.81 31.09 -10.71
CA TYR A 233 14.88 31.67 -9.74
C TYR A 233 15.38 31.44 -8.31
N PRO A 234 15.40 32.49 -7.44
CA PRO A 234 14.72 33.79 -7.60
C PRO A 234 15.54 34.92 -8.24
N ASN A 235 16.70 34.64 -8.85
CA ASN A 235 17.55 35.70 -9.41
C ASN A 235 16.99 36.24 -10.73
N GLU A 236 17.01 37.57 -10.89
CA GLU A 236 16.63 38.22 -12.15
C GLU A 236 17.69 37.99 -13.24
N LEU A 237 17.24 37.68 -14.45
CA LEU A 237 18.10 37.48 -15.62
C LEU A 237 18.32 38.82 -16.35
N PRO A 238 19.56 39.34 -16.45
CA PRO A 238 19.84 40.60 -17.15
C PRO A 238 19.39 40.61 -18.61
N GLU A 239 19.11 41.78 -19.18
CA GLU A 239 18.60 41.93 -20.56
C GLU A 239 19.54 41.28 -21.60
N HIS A 240 20.85 41.43 -21.43
CA HIS A 240 21.87 40.86 -22.33
C HIS A 240 22.64 39.70 -21.69
N ALA A 241 21.95 38.85 -20.93
CA ALA A 241 22.54 37.69 -20.30
C ALA A 241 23.23 36.75 -21.32
N LEU A 242 24.49 36.45 -21.08
CA LEU A 242 25.28 35.56 -21.93
C LEU A 242 25.32 34.14 -21.35
N LEU A 243 25.32 33.14 -22.24
CA LEU A 243 25.46 31.73 -21.93
C LEU A 243 26.73 31.17 -22.56
N CYS A 244 27.36 30.21 -21.88
CA CYS A 244 28.40 29.40 -22.51
C CYS A 244 27.77 28.41 -23.49
N SER A 245 28.51 27.96 -24.51
CA SER A 245 28.00 27.00 -25.50
C SER A 245 27.31 25.79 -24.87
N ASN A 246 27.85 25.21 -23.79
CA ASN A 246 27.25 24.03 -23.17
C ASN A 246 25.91 24.34 -22.48
N CYS A 247 25.78 25.49 -21.82
CA CYS A 247 24.51 25.90 -21.22
C CYS A 247 23.48 26.30 -22.27
N TRP A 248 23.93 26.90 -23.38
CA TRP A 248 23.08 27.22 -24.51
C TRP A 248 22.55 25.94 -25.19
N THR A 249 23.43 24.98 -25.52
CA THR A 249 23.04 23.69 -26.07
C THR A 249 22.12 22.94 -25.11
N ARG A 250 22.41 22.93 -23.82
CA ARG A 250 21.53 22.29 -22.82
C ARG A 250 20.18 22.98 -22.67
N ALA A 251 20.11 24.30 -22.82
CA ALA A 251 18.84 25.01 -22.86
C ALA A 251 18.02 24.56 -24.07
N HIS A 252 18.66 24.53 -25.23
CA HIS A 252 18.04 24.05 -26.46
C HIS A 252 17.61 22.58 -26.38
N GLU A 253 18.44 21.70 -25.84
CA GLU A 253 18.09 20.29 -25.63
C GLU A 253 16.92 20.15 -24.65
N ASN A 254 16.81 20.97 -23.61
CA ASN A 254 15.64 20.94 -22.72
C ASN A 254 14.39 21.46 -23.42
N ILE A 255 14.50 22.52 -24.23
CA ILE A 255 13.39 23.07 -25.03
C ILE A 255 12.95 22.06 -26.08
N GLU A 256 13.91 21.41 -26.76
CA GLU A 256 13.69 20.35 -27.73
C GLU A 256 13.14 19.11 -27.04
N MET A 257 13.57 18.74 -25.82
CA MET A 257 12.96 17.66 -25.05
C MET A 257 11.54 18.02 -24.59
N GLU A 258 11.29 19.26 -24.18
CA GLU A 258 9.93 19.73 -23.86
C GLU A 258 9.04 19.79 -25.11
N GLN A 259 9.61 20.01 -26.30
CA GLN A 259 8.93 19.96 -27.59
C GLN A 259 8.83 18.53 -28.17
N GLU A 260 9.77 17.62 -27.89
CA GLU A 260 9.76 16.21 -28.28
C GLU A 260 8.89 15.36 -27.36
N VAL A 261 8.69 15.77 -26.11
CA VAL A 261 7.57 15.30 -25.26
C VAL A 261 6.22 15.69 -25.89
N VAL A 262 6.19 16.66 -26.82
CA VAL A 262 5.00 17.04 -27.60
C VAL A 262 5.02 16.45 -29.02
N GLN A 263 6.13 15.87 -29.51
CA GLN A 263 6.28 15.53 -30.93
C GLN A 263 6.90 14.16 -31.26
N PHE A 264 7.02 13.24 -30.30
CA PHE A 264 7.14 11.80 -30.57
C PHE A 264 5.86 11.03 -30.17
N ASP A 265 4.75 11.43 -30.79
CA ASP A 265 3.65 10.51 -31.14
C ASP A 265 2.83 11.11 -32.30
N ILE A 266 3.35 10.99 -33.52
CA ILE A 266 2.50 11.05 -34.73
C ILE A 266 2.44 9.63 -35.32
N GLN A 267 1.95 8.69 -34.51
CA GLN A 267 0.86 7.84 -35.00
C GLN A 267 -0.40 8.71 -35.02
N PRO A 268 -1.36 8.50 -35.95
CA PRO A 268 -2.64 9.21 -35.87
C PRO A 268 -3.15 9.07 -34.44
N PRO A 269 -3.66 10.15 -33.81
CA PRO A 269 -3.96 10.14 -32.38
C PRO A 269 -4.78 8.90 -32.10
N SER A 270 -4.20 7.99 -31.31
CA SER A 270 -4.99 6.97 -30.67
C SER A 270 -5.92 7.76 -29.78
N ALA A 271 -7.11 8.10 -30.30
CA ALA A 271 -8.06 8.99 -29.67
C ALA A 271 -8.15 8.60 -28.19
N SER A 272 -7.51 9.40 -27.35
CA SER A 272 -7.42 9.13 -25.93
C SER A 272 -8.67 9.75 -25.33
N ILE A 273 -9.50 8.91 -24.73
CA ILE A 273 -10.79 9.30 -24.18
C ILE A 273 -10.64 9.31 -22.66
N THR A 274 -11.03 10.42 -22.04
CA THR A 274 -11.18 10.47 -20.59
C THR A 274 -12.48 9.79 -20.21
N LEU A 275 -12.41 8.80 -19.32
CA LEU A 275 -13.58 8.09 -18.81
C LEU A 275 -13.79 8.45 -17.34
N ASP A 276 -14.76 9.33 -17.07
CA ASP A 276 -15.09 9.71 -15.71
C ASP A 276 -15.66 8.52 -14.92
N GLY A 277 -15.15 8.33 -13.70
CA GLY A 277 -15.54 7.23 -12.82
C GLY A 277 -14.82 5.90 -13.09
N PHE A 278 -13.92 5.84 -14.08
CA PHE A 278 -13.01 4.71 -14.27
C PHE A 278 -11.57 5.21 -14.30
N THR A 279 -10.65 4.41 -13.76
CA THR A 279 -9.20 4.67 -13.85
C THR A 279 -8.45 3.43 -14.31
N HIS A 280 -7.17 3.56 -14.65
CA HIS A 280 -6.33 2.44 -15.02
C HIS A 280 -4.94 2.49 -14.41
N THR A 281 -4.38 1.30 -14.19
CA THR A 281 -3.02 1.13 -13.68
C THR A 281 -2.00 1.40 -14.78
N THR A 282 -0.82 1.93 -14.43
CA THR A 282 0.31 1.99 -15.36
C THR A 282 0.76 0.59 -15.79
N GLN A 283 1.29 0.49 -17.01
CA GLN A 283 1.93 -0.75 -17.47
C GLN A 283 3.27 -0.92 -16.75
N THR A 284 3.30 -1.83 -15.78
CA THR A 284 4.44 -1.98 -14.86
C THR A 284 5.00 -3.38 -14.99
N SER A 285 6.13 -3.53 -15.68
CA SER A 285 6.82 -4.82 -15.81
C SER A 285 7.82 -5.07 -14.67
N THR A 286 8.27 -4.02 -13.99
CA THR A 286 9.39 -4.04 -13.04
C THR A 286 8.99 -3.87 -11.57
N HIS A 287 7.75 -3.50 -11.28
CA HIS A 287 7.24 -3.31 -9.91
C HIS A 287 5.77 -3.71 -9.79
N CYS A 288 5.29 -3.90 -8.55
CA CYS A 288 3.88 -4.13 -8.29
C CYS A 288 3.06 -2.89 -8.73
N PHE A 289 1.88 -3.10 -9.30
CA PHE A 289 1.01 -2.00 -9.77
C PHE A 289 0.47 -1.14 -8.62
N VAL A 290 0.45 -1.69 -7.39
CA VAL A 290 0.09 -0.98 -6.17
C VAL A 290 1.18 0.08 -5.87
N PRO A 291 0.83 1.37 -5.80
CA PRO A 291 1.78 2.45 -5.52
C PRO A 291 2.56 2.23 -4.23
N ALA A 292 3.82 2.67 -4.21
CA ALA A 292 4.74 2.54 -3.08
C ALA A 292 5.05 1.10 -2.59
N CYS A 293 4.66 0.07 -3.34
CA CYS A 293 5.02 -1.31 -3.01
C CYS A 293 6.46 -1.64 -3.40
N ASN A 294 7.28 -1.99 -2.41
CA ASN A 294 8.70 -2.34 -2.58
C ASN A 294 8.97 -3.86 -2.52
N ASN A 295 7.94 -4.69 -2.46
CA ASN A 295 8.10 -6.15 -2.50
C ASN A 295 8.80 -6.55 -3.80
N VAL A 296 9.50 -7.68 -3.83
CA VAL A 296 10.34 -8.07 -4.99
C VAL A 296 9.60 -8.96 -5.97
N GLU A 297 8.50 -9.61 -5.58
CA GLU A 297 7.80 -10.56 -6.44
C GLU A 297 7.04 -9.85 -7.56
N ARG A 298 7.09 -10.42 -8.77
CA ARG A 298 6.55 -9.85 -10.00
C ARG A 298 5.65 -10.84 -10.71
N ASN A 299 4.57 -11.25 -10.06
CA ASN A 299 3.58 -12.10 -10.71
C ASN A 299 2.79 -11.27 -11.70
N ARG A 300 2.48 -11.80 -12.89
CA ARG A 300 1.45 -11.20 -13.74
C ARG A 300 0.12 -11.18 -12.98
N VAL A 301 -0.61 -10.06 -13.05
CA VAL A 301 -1.92 -9.99 -12.41
C VAL A 301 -2.85 -11.01 -13.08
N PRO A 302 -3.39 -12.00 -12.34
CA PRO A 302 -4.30 -12.97 -12.90
C PRO A 302 -5.56 -12.30 -13.45
N GLU A 303 -6.11 -12.85 -14.53
CA GLU A 303 -7.27 -12.26 -15.21
C GLU A 303 -8.48 -12.10 -14.29
N TYR A 304 -8.75 -13.10 -13.44
CA TYR A 304 -9.83 -13.03 -12.45
C TYR A 304 -9.67 -11.82 -11.51
N LEU A 305 -8.44 -11.51 -11.11
CA LEU A 305 -8.16 -10.43 -10.18
C LEU A 305 -8.36 -9.07 -10.86
N ARG A 306 -7.96 -8.96 -12.13
CA ARG A 306 -8.21 -7.77 -12.96
C ARG A 306 -9.72 -7.50 -13.09
N ARG A 307 -10.53 -8.55 -13.27
CA ARG A 307 -12.00 -8.45 -13.33
C ARG A 307 -12.61 -8.00 -12.01
N ILE A 308 -12.17 -8.59 -10.89
CA ILE A 308 -12.67 -8.22 -9.56
C ILE A 308 -12.40 -6.74 -9.29
N ILE A 309 -11.16 -6.28 -9.50
CA ILE A 309 -10.76 -4.89 -9.28
C ILE A 309 -11.53 -3.93 -10.21
N LEU A 310 -11.73 -4.30 -11.48
CA LEU A 310 -12.54 -3.48 -12.41
C LEU A 310 -14.00 -3.33 -11.93
N LYS A 311 -14.59 -4.38 -11.34
CA LYS A 311 -15.98 -4.34 -10.88
C LYS A 311 -16.15 -3.63 -9.54
N SER A 312 -15.28 -3.89 -8.58
CA SER A 312 -15.42 -3.35 -7.23
C SER A 312 -14.91 -1.92 -7.14
N GLU A 313 -13.72 -1.65 -7.70
CA GLU A 313 -13.04 -0.36 -7.56
C GLU A 313 -13.14 0.52 -8.82
N LYS A 314 -13.71 0.01 -9.92
CA LYS A 314 -13.72 0.71 -11.23
C LYS A 314 -12.31 1.02 -11.77
N ILE A 315 -11.34 0.17 -11.42
CA ILE A 315 -9.94 0.30 -11.85
C ILE A 315 -9.62 -0.78 -12.89
N PHE A 316 -9.29 -0.36 -14.11
CA PHE A 316 -8.77 -1.24 -15.16
C PHE A 316 -7.30 -1.55 -14.93
N VAL A 317 -7.02 -2.79 -14.52
CA VAL A 317 -5.64 -3.28 -14.41
C VAL A 317 -5.14 -3.72 -15.78
N THR A 318 -4.01 -3.19 -16.24
CA THR A 318 -3.47 -3.47 -17.58
C THR A 318 -2.91 -4.90 -17.68
N GLU A 319 -2.84 -5.45 -18.90
CA GLU A 319 -2.42 -6.85 -19.12
C GLU A 319 -0.99 -7.16 -18.67
N ASN A 320 -0.14 -6.12 -18.66
CA ASN A 320 1.27 -6.20 -18.31
C ASN A 320 1.56 -5.82 -16.86
N ALA A 321 0.54 -5.39 -16.10
CA ALA A 321 0.71 -5.10 -14.68
C ALA A 321 1.28 -6.30 -13.93
N ARG A 322 2.05 -6.01 -12.88
CA ARG A 322 2.59 -7.02 -11.95
C ARG A 322 2.00 -6.83 -10.56
N VAL A 323 1.88 -7.92 -9.80
CA VAL A 323 1.43 -7.94 -8.40
C VAL A 323 2.35 -8.82 -7.56
N CYS A 324 2.71 -8.37 -6.36
CA CYS A 324 3.49 -9.17 -5.41
C CYS A 324 2.60 -10.24 -4.75
N ASN A 325 3.20 -11.23 -4.07
CA ASN A 325 2.43 -12.30 -3.41
C ASN A 325 1.50 -11.78 -2.31
N GLU A 326 1.94 -10.75 -1.57
CA GLU A 326 1.17 -10.11 -0.50
C GLU A 326 -0.12 -9.49 -1.07
N HIS A 327 0.00 -8.60 -2.06
CA HIS A 327 -1.15 -7.96 -2.70
C HIS A 327 -2.00 -8.95 -3.50
N LYS A 328 -1.40 -9.98 -4.11
CA LYS A 328 -2.15 -11.04 -4.81
C LYS A 328 -3.11 -11.80 -3.90
N CYS A 329 -2.79 -11.89 -2.61
CA CYS A 329 -3.60 -12.58 -1.60
C CYS A 329 -4.60 -11.65 -0.88
N LEU A 330 -4.61 -10.35 -1.20
CA LEU A 330 -5.60 -9.43 -0.65
C LEU A 330 -6.96 -9.63 -1.31
N TYR A 331 -8.00 -9.57 -0.49
CA TYR A 331 -9.40 -9.78 -0.86
C TYR A 331 -10.22 -8.49 -0.83
N ASN A 332 -9.67 -7.43 -0.25
CA ASN A 332 -10.23 -6.08 -0.25
C ASN A 332 -9.24 -5.15 -0.97
N TRP A 333 -9.75 -4.39 -1.94
CA TRP A 333 -9.01 -3.46 -2.78
C TRP A 333 -9.48 -2.00 -2.62
N GLU A 334 -10.37 -1.70 -1.66
CA GLU A 334 -10.90 -0.35 -1.37
C GLU A 334 -9.78 0.68 -1.09
N PHE A 335 -8.62 0.22 -0.63
CA PHE A 335 -7.47 1.11 -0.41
C PHE A 335 -6.92 1.71 -1.72
N LEU A 336 -7.24 1.11 -2.87
CA LEU A 336 -6.81 1.60 -4.18
C LEU A 336 -7.45 2.94 -4.54
N ASP A 337 -8.63 3.26 -4.01
CA ASP A 337 -9.29 4.56 -4.22
C ASP A 337 -8.46 5.74 -3.69
N GLN A 338 -7.55 5.48 -2.75
CA GLN A 338 -6.64 6.47 -2.19
C GLN A 338 -5.48 6.82 -3.14
N HIS A 339 -5.36 6.11 -4.26
CA HIS A 339 -4.27 6.26 -5.21
C HIS A 339 -4.71 6.97 -6.49
N GLN A 340 -3.85 7.86 -6.99
CA GLN A 340 -4.09 8.60 -8.22
C GLN A 340 -3.70 7.75 -9.44
N PHE A 341 -4.64 6.94 -9.90
CA PHE A 341 -4.57 6.26 -11.20
C PHE A 341 -5.06 7.19 -12.33
N SER A 342 -4.62 6.93 -13.55
CA SER A 342 -5.00 7.77 -14.69
C SER A 342 -6.41 7.43 -15.18
N ASN A 343 -7.20 8.44 -15.56
CA ASN A 343 -8.55 8.29 -16.13
C ASN A 343 -8.56 8.47 -17.67
N THR A 344 -7.39 8.59 -18.30
CA THR A 344 -7.26 8.73 -19.75
C THR A 344 -6.99 7.37 -20.37
N PHE A 345 -7.85 6.93 -21.29
CA PHE A 345 -7.75 5.62 -21.91
C PHE A 345 -7.50 5.73 -23.40
N THR A 346 -6.66 4.86 -23.93
CA THR A 346 -6.56 4.62 -25.37
C THR A 346 -7.71 3.76 -25.86
N LYS A 347 -8.03 3.82 -27.17
CA LYS A 347 -8.98 2.90 -27.82
C LYS A 347 -8.71 1.43 -27.46
N ASN A 348 -7.44 1.01 -27.48
CA ASN A 348 -7.05 -0.37 -27.18
C ASN A 348 -7.34 -0.75 -25.73
N GLU A 349 -7.12 0.18 -24.78
CA GLU A 349 -7.42 -0.07 -23.37
C GLU A 349 -8.92 -0.15 -23.13
N ILE A 350 -9.73 0.68 -23.79
CA ILE A 350 -11.19 0.59 -23.74
C ILE A 350 -11.65 -0.74 -24.33
N GLU A 351 -11.12 -1.16 -25.48
CA GLU A 351 -11.45 -2.47 -26.07
C GLU A 351 -11.05 -3.62 -25.15
N SER A 352 -9.87 -3.58 -24.53
CA SER A 352 -9.42 -4.60 -23.57
C SER A 352 -10.27 -4.59 -22.30
N MET A 353 -10.67 -3.42 -21.80
CA MET A 353 -11.57 -3.28 -20.66
C MET A 353 -12.95 -3.87 -20.98
N LEU A 354 -13.49 -3.60 -22.17
CA LEU A 354 -14.76 -4.17 -22.64
C LEU A 354 -14.66 -5.69 -22.86
N LYS A 355 -13.58 -6.20 -23.45
CA LYS A 355 -13.35 -7.65 -23.55
C LYS A 355 -13.33 -8.30 -22.16
N LEU A 356 -12.68 -7.63 -21.21
CA LEU A 356 -12.61 -8.07 -19.81
C LEU A 356 -13.97 -7.98 -19.09
N SER A 357 -14.92 -7.14 -19.51
CA SER A 357 -16.27 -7.11 -18.93
C SER A 357 -17.26 -8.04 -19.67
N ILE A 358 -17.15 -8.19 -20.99
CA ILE A 358 -18.07 -9.02 -21.80
C ILE A 358 -17.91 -10.51 -21.50
N GLN A 359 -16.69 -10.97 -21.21
CA GLN A 359 -16.40 -12.36 -20.85
C GLN A 359 -16.86 -12.72 -19.41
N ASP A 360 -17.67 -11.87 -18.76
CA ASP A 360 -18.08 -12.01 -17.37
C ASP A 360 -18.92 -13.25 -17.04
N ASN A 361 -19.57 -13.86 -18.03
CA ASN A 361 -20.48 -14.97 -17.78
C ASN A 361 -19.78 -16.26 -17.37
N GLU A 362 -18.47 -16.42 -17.59
CA GLU A 362 -17.79 -17.71 -17.40
C GLU A 362 -16.79 -17.74 -16.22
N ILE A 363 -16.13 -16.63 -15.88
CA ILE A 363 -14.99 -16.65 -14.93
C ILE A 363 -15.39 -16.25 -13.50
N ASN A 364 -16.45 -15.47 -13.30
CA ASN A 364 -16.89 -15.05 -11.96
C ASN A 364 -17.95 -15.97 -11.33
N GLN A 365 -18.38 -17.01 -12.04
CA GLN A 365 -19.32 -17.98 -11.50
C GLN A 365 -18.57 -19.00 -10.63
N LEU A 366 -18.79 -18.92 -9.33
CA LEU A 366 -18.38 -19.97 -8.40
C LEU A 366 -19.37 -21.14 -8.47
N ASP A 367 -19.27 -21.95 -9.53
CA ASP A 367 -20.05 -23.19 -9.61
C ASP A 367 -19.36 -24.33 -8.85
N PHE A 368 -19.64 -24.41 -7.55
CA PHE A 368 -19.15 -25.50 -6.72
C PHE A 368 -19.70 -26.88 -7.10
N ASN A 369 -20.72 -26.98 -7.97
CA ASN A 369 -21.11 -28.28 -8.52
C ASN A 369 -20.08 -28.76 -9.55
N ASN A 370 -19.52 -27.85 -10.35
CA ASN A 370 -18.47 -28.07 -11.33
C ASN A 370 -17.13 -27.44 -10.89
N MET A 371 -16.55 -27.90 -9.78
CA MET A 371 -15.27 -27.36 -9.27
C MET A 371 -14.10 -27.48 -10.27
N SER A 372 -14.20 -28.35 -11.27
CA SER A 372 -13.22 -28.48 -12.35
C SER A 372 -13.16 -27.25 -13.26
N SER A 373 -14.27 -26.51 -13.44
CA SER A 373 -14.29 -25.32 -14.30
C SER A 373 -13.73 -24.07 -13.61
N ILE A 374 -13.69 -24.06 -12.27
CA ILE A 374 -13.16 -22.92 -11.50
C ILE A 374 -11.62 -22.95 -11.54
N ASP A 375 -10.94 -21.84 -11.84
CA ASP A 375 -9.48 -21.77 -11.68
C ASP A 375 -9.04 -22.02 -10.21
N GLU A 376 -7.92 -22.72 -9.99
CA GLU A 376 -7.44 -23.03 -8.62
C GLU A 376 -7.10 -21.76 -7.84
N GLY A 377 -6.51 -20.76 -8.51
CA GLY A 377 -6.19 -19.47 -7.92
C GLY A 377 -7.45 -18.73 -7.50
N LEU A 378 -8.46 -18.70 -8.36
CA LEU A 378 -9.77 -18.11 -8.07
C LEU A 378 -10.50 -18.84 -6.93
N PHE A 379 -10.48 -20.18 -6.95
CA PHE A 379 -11.11 -20.99 -5.91
C PHE A 379 -10.49 -20.70 -4.54
N LYS A 380 -9.15 -20.69 -4.47
CA LYS A 380 -8.40 -20.39 -3.24
C LYS A 380 -8.58 -18.94 -2.80
N PHE A 381 -8.69 -18.01 -3.75
CA PHE A 381 -8.97 -16.61 -3.43
C PHE A 381 -10.29 -16.47 -2.66
N TRP A 382 -11.36 -17.09 -3.16
CA TRP A 382 -12.69 -16.98 -2.56
C TRP A 382 -12.87 -17.81 -1.28
N THR A 383 -12.30 -19.02 -1.23
CA THR A 383 -12.52 -19.94 -0.10
C THR A 383 -11.42 -19.92 0.96
N GLY A 384 -10.24 -19.38 0.62
CA GLY A 384 -9.03 -19.43 1.45
C GLY A 384 -8.30 -20.78 1.43
N ILE A 385 -8.82 -21.80 0.76
CA ILE A 385 -8.26 -23.17 0.75
C ILE A 385 -8.16 -23.73 -0.68
N THR A 386 -7.35 -24.76 -0.88
CA THR A 386 -7.23 -25.47 -2.16
C THR A 386 -8.45 -26.37 -2.39
N LYS A 387 -8.68 -26.76 -3.65
CA LYS A 387 -9.76 -27.71 -3.99
C LYS A 387 -9.61 -29.06 -3.28
N ASP A 388 -8.37 -29.54 -3.11
CA ASP A 388 -8.10 -30.79 -2.39
C ASP A 388 -8.52 -30.70 -0.91
N ASN A 389 -8.15 -29.61 -0.24
CA ASN A 389 -8.55 -29.38 1.15
C ASN A 389 -10.07 -29.23 1.28
N PHE A 390 -10.70 -28.59 0.30
CA PHE A 390 -12.15 -28.48 0.26
C PHE A 390 -12.83 -29.85 0.16
N ILE A 391 -12.38 -30.73 -0.74
CA ILE A 391 -12.91 -32.09 -0.90
C ILE A 391 -12.70 -32.90 0.39
N ASN A 392 -11.53 -32.78 1.01
CA ASN A 392 -11.24 -33.44 2.28
C ASN A 392 -12.21 -33.02 3.39
N ILE A 393 -12.47 -31.72 3.55
CA ILE A 393 -13.45 -31.21 4.52
C ILE A 393 -14.85 -31.72 4.17
N LEU A 394 -15.24 -31.63 2.90
CA LEU A 394 -16.57 -32.03 2.44
C LEU A 394 -16.84 -33.51 2.71
N ASN A 395 -15.90 -34.41 2.42
CA ASN A 395 -16.04 -35.83 2.66
C ASN A 395 -16.30 -36.15 4.14
N VAL A 396 -15.71 -35.37 5.03
CA VAL A 396 -15.85 -35.56 6.47
C VAL A 396 -17.18 -35.01 7.01
N ILE A 397 -17.64 -33.87 6.49
CA ILE A 397 -18.89 -33.23 6.97
C ILE A 397 -20.14 -33.63 6.18
N SER A 398 -19.98 -34.27 5.02
CA SER A 398 -21.07 -34.68 4.12
C SER A 398 -22.19 -35.46 4.85
N PRO A 399 -21.90 -36.40 5.78
CA PRO A 399 -22.95 -37.08 6.54
C PRO A 399 -23.81 -36.16 7.42
N ALA A 400 -23.24 -35.03 7.86
CA ALA A 400 -23.93 -34.05 8.69
C ALA A 400 -24.64 -32.94 7.88
N LEU A 401 -24.35 -32.83 6.57
CA LEU A 401 -24.98 -31.85 5.69
C LEU A 401 -26.32 -32.38 5.17
N THR A 402 -27.42 -31.87 5.73
CA THR A 402 -28.80 -32.29 5.40
C THR A 402 -29.37 -31.68 4.10
N CYS A 403 -28.56 -30.94 3.34
CA CYS A 403 -29.00 -30.26 2.12
C CYS A 403 -28.55 -31.00 0.85
N LYS A 404 -29.33 -30.88 -0.23
CA LYS A 404 -29.02 -31.52 -1.53
C LYS A 404 -27.70 -31.01 -2.13
N ASN A 405 -27.42 -29.72 -2.02
CA ASN A 405 -26.25 -29.08 -2.64
C ASN A 405 -25.13 -28.89 -1.61
N GLN A 406 -24.57 -30.00 -1.12
CA GLN A 406 -23.57 -30.00 -0.05
C GLN A 406 -22.30 -29.20 -0.41
N LYS A 407 -21.81 -29.34 -1.66
CA LYS A 407 -20.67 -28.57 -2.18
C LYS A 407 -20.94 -27.06 -2.13
N ILE A 408 -22.10 -26.64 -2.62
CA ILE A 408 -22.51 -25.23 -2.58
C ILE A 408 -22.63 -24.74 -1.14
N ALA A 409 -23.21 -25.52 -0.23
CA ALA A 409 -23.38 -25.11 1.17
C ALA A 409 -22.03 -24.85 1.86
N LEU A 410 -21.07 -25.77 1.70
CA LEU A 410 -19.72 -25.59 2.22
C LEU A 410 -19.00 -24.42 1.53
N GLY A 411 -19.14 -24.30 0.20
CA GLY A 411 -18.57 -23.22 -0.58
C GLY A 411 -19.03 -21.84 -0.11
N ILE A 412 -20.34 -21.64 0.01
CA ILE A 412 -20.95 -20.41 0.54
C ILE A 412 -20.42 -20.09 1.94
N TYR A 413 -20.33 -21.08 2.82
CA TYR A 413 -19.82 -20.88 4.17
C TYR A 413 -18.37 -20.41 4.18
N LEU A 414 -17.49 -21.07 3.43
CA LEU A 414 -16.08 -20.70 3.35
C LEU A 414 -15.88 -19.33 2.71
N VAL A 415 -16.65 -19.03 1.65
CA VAL A 415 -16.64 -17.69 1.03
C VAL A 415 -17.03 -16.64 2.06
N LYS A 416 -18.14 -16.82 2.78
CA LYS A 416 -18.57 -15.85 3.78
C LYS A 416 -17.57 -15.69 4.93
N ALA A 417 -17.04 -16.80 5.43
CA ALA A 417 -16.04 -16.78 6.50
C ALA A 417 -14.75 -16.09 6.05
N ARG A 418 -14.39 -16.21 4.77
CA ARG A 418 -13.16 -15.65 4.20
C ARG A 418 -13.28 -14.16 3.86
N THR A 419 -14.38 -13.75 3.23
CA THR A 419 -14.55 -12.37 2.72
C THR A 419 -15.27 -11.45 3.69
N GLY A 420 -16.13 -11.99 4.55
CA GLY A 420 -17.04 -11.19 5.38
C GLY A 420 -18.19 -10.55 4.60
N ASP A 421 -18.37 -10.89 3.32
CA ASP A 421 -19.36 -10.28 2.43
C ASP A 421 -20.79 -10.41 2.96
N SER A 422 -21.64 -9.43 2.66
CA SER A 422 -23.08 -9.44 2.98
C SER A 422 -23.80 -10.63 2.32
N HIS A 423 -24.96 -11.02 2.88
CA HIS A 423 -25.74 -12.10 2.28
C HIS A 423 -26.22 -11.75 0.87
N GLU A 424 -26.48 -10.47 0.60
CA GLU A 424 -26.87 -9.93 -0.70
C GLU A 424 -25.78 -10.14 -1.75
N ARG A 425 -24.53 -9.79 -1.41
CA ARG A 425 -23.40 -9.96 -2.33
C ARG A 425 -23.12 -11.42 -2.64
N ILE A 426 -23.18 -12.28 -1.62
CA ILE A 426 -23.02 -13.73 -1.79
C ILE A 426 -24.19 -14.33 -2.60
N ALA A 427 -25.42 -13.86 -2.37
CA ALA A 427 -26.58 -14.24 -3.16
C ALA A 427 -26.38 -13.93 -4.66
N SER A 428 -25.87 -12.74 -4.98
CA SER A 428 -25.51 -12.37 -6.36
C SER A 428 -24.41 -13.27 -6.93
N LEU A 429 -23.35 -13.55 -6.16
CA LEU A 429 -22.21 -14.36 -6.59
C LEU A 429 -22.57 -15.81 -6.92
N PHE A 430 -23.51 -16.40 -6.17
CA PHE A 430 -23.97 -17.78 -6.35
C PHE A 430 -25.27 -17.90 -7.15
N HIS A 431 -25.85 -16.78 -7.60
CA HIS A 431 -27.17 -16.73 -8.25
C HIS A 431 -28.28 -17.42 -7.43
N LEU A 432 -28.28 -17.19 -6.12
CA LEU A 432 -29.26 -17.73 -5.18
C LEU A 432 -30.04 -16.62 -4.50
N THR A 433 -31.21 -16.94 -3.95
CA THR A 433 -31.95 -16.00 -3.11
C THR A 433 -31.24 -15.80 -1.76
N LYS A 434 -31.37 -14.62 -1.15
CA LYS A 434 -30.87 -14.34 0.21
C LYS A 434 -31.35 -15.38 1.23
N SER A 435 -32.62 -15.79 1.15
CA SER A 435 -33.19 -16.85 2.01
C SER A 435 -32.50 -18.20 1.83
N SER A 436 -32.11 -18.55 0.60
CA SER A 436 -31.35 -19.77 0.32
C SER A 436 -29.93 -19.69 0.89
N ILE A 437 -29.26 -18.54 0.76
CA ILE A 437 -27.93 -18.31 1.35
C ILE A 437 -27.99 -18.48 2.86
N THR A 438 -28.91 -17.81 3.56
CA THR A 438 -29.07 -17.93 5.03
C THR A 438 -29.28 -19.37 5.47
N ARG A 439 -30.17 -20.10 4.78
CA ARG A 439 -30.45 -21.51 5.07
C ARG A 439 -29.21 -22.40 4.87
N LEU A 440 -28.49 -22.23 3.77
CA LEU A 440 -27.30 -23.02 3.43
C LEU A 440 -26.14 -22.72 4.40
N LEU A 441 -25.94 -21.46 4.77
CA LEU A 441 -24.97 -21.04 5.78
C LEU A 441 -25.24 -21.70 7.13
N ARG A 442 -26.50 -21.69 7.58
CA ARG A 442 -26.88 -22.33 8.86
C ARG A 442 -26.58 -23.83 8.84
N VAL A 443 -27.01 -24.54 7.80
CA VAL A 443 -26.78 -25.99 7.67
C VAL A 443 -25.29 -26.32 7.63
N ALA A 444 -24.50 -25.55 6.87
CA ALA A 444 -23.05 -25.75 6.80
C ALA A 444 -22.35 -25.47 8.15
N LYS A 445 -22.75 -24.39 8.84
CA LYS A 445 -22.24 -24.03 10.18
C LYS A 445 -22.53 -25.14 11.19
N GLU A 446 -23.76 -25.65 11.25
CA GLU A 446 -24.15 -26.74 12.14
C GLU A 446 -23.34 -28.02 11.86
N ALA A 447 -23.16 -28.40 10.59
CA ALA A 447 -22.37 -29.56 10.21
C ALA A 447 -20.89 -29.43 10.62
N LEU A 448 -20.30 -28.25 10.42
CA LEU A 448 -18.91 -27.96 10.82
C LEU A 448 -18.72 -27.93 12.34
N LEU A 449 -19.70 -27.41 13.09
CA LEU A 449 -19.66 -27.43 14.56
C LEU A 449 -19.73 -28.86 15.11
N ARG A 450 -20.60 -29.71 14.54
CA ARG A 450 -20.68 -31.14 14.89
C ARG A 450 -19.40 -31.90 14.56
N TYR A 451 -18.73 -31.52 13.47
CA TYR A 451 -17.42 -32.07 13.14
C TYR A 451 -16.37 -31.68 14.18
N LYS A 452 -16.32 -30.40 14.57
CA LYS A 452 -15.39 -29.90 15.58
C LYS A 452 -15.62 -30.62 16.92
N SER A 453 -16.86 -30.76 17.37
CA SER A 453 -17.18 -31.50 18.60
C SER A 453 -16.80 -32.99 18.53
N ASN A 454 -16.97 -33.64 17.37
CA ASN A 454 -16.61 -35.04 17.17
C ASN A 454 -15.10 -35.30 17.05
N GLN A 455 -14.29 -34.28 16.72
CA GLN A 455 -12.84 -34.38 16.81
C GLN A 455 -12.35 -34.30 18.27
N PHE A 456 -12.95 -33.45 19.10
CA PHE A 456 -12.60 -33.35 20.53
C PHE A 456 -13.04 -34.57 21.34
N SER A 457 -14.11 -35.27 20.94
CA SER A 457 -14.53 -36.54 21.57
C SER A 457 -13.78 -37.78 21.07
N LYS A 458 -12.87 -37.64 20.10
CA LYS A 458 -11.98 -38.70 19.61
C LYS A 458 -10.54 -38.61 20.14
N VAL A 459 -10.29 -37.77 21.16
CA VAL A 459 -9.08 -37.94 21.98
C VAL A 459 -9.33 -39.15 22.88
N PRO A 460 -8.58 -40.25 22.76
CA PRO A 460 -8.74 -41.37 23.66
C PRO A 460 -8.44 -40.87 25.07
N LEU A 461 -9.40 -41.02 25.98
CA LEU A 461 -9.06 -41.15 27.39
C LEU A 461 -8.15 -42.38 27.47
N ILE A 462 -6.85 -42.12 27.57
CA ILE A 462 -5.85 -43.14 27.88
C ILE A 462 -6.25 -43.71 29.25
N PRO A 463 -6.31 -45.05 29.40
CA PRO A 463 -6.71 -45.70 30.65
C PRO A 463 -5.76 -45.40 31.82
#